data_AF-A0A450XHA0-F1
#
_entry.id   AF-A0A450XHA0-F1
#
_cell.length_a   1.000
_cell.length_b   1.000
_cell.length_c   1.000
_cell.angle_alpha   90.00
_cell.angle_beta   90.00
_cell.angle_gamma   90.00
#
_symmetry.space_group_name_H-M   'P 1'
#
loop_
_entity.id
_entity.type
_entity.pdbx_description
1 polymer ?
#
loop_
_entity_poly.entity_id
_entity_poly.type
_entity_poly.pdbx_seq_one_letter_code
_entity_poly.pdbx_strand_id
1 'polypeptide(L)'
;MILLFISWFPPLELKGELPSFDESYTELEKDSPTFLVLMEEHKKVTQEIKMRQEWEDDWFHNKFLLAGILILGFVAYVLMPFEWESLKPGNKPNPQTRLISDGVYLKPELIFNTPTCLTLALACAISLIIDIHIRTHISAAAQAGLWIKYHVEDTFLGSNKCYPELKGWETFLRNSCENEHNGEGCKKGMNTDAFYRFLWPHLHVLTWLIYIIYMTLLFRVWRESKIDEGKISKSKINERKKILGFGFFLVHFPIVMFAWVGHTFPSMFESQSWPWGEFGDGAEGYYIMLSVVLIVINLFYLNPRWIIEKLAKLAKVNE
;
A
#
# COMPACT_ATOMS: atom_id res chain seq x y z
N MET A 1 -0.13 4.73 -13.20
CA MET A 1 0.54 6.00 -12.78
C MET A 1 -0.08 6.62 -11.54
N ILE A 2 -1.37 6.96 -11.49
CA ILE A 2 -1.94 7.61 -10.28
C ILE A 2 -1.78 6.76 -9.02
N LEU A 3 -2.01 5.45 -9.12
CA LEU A 3 -1.73 4.51 -8.02
C LEU A 3 -0.26 4.58 -7.55
N LEU A 4 0.69 4.95 -8.43
CA LEU A 4 2.13 4.96 -8.09
C LEU A 4 2.37 6.15 -7.20
N PHE A 5 1.79 7.30 -7.57
CA PHE A 5 1.84 8.50 -6.76
C PHE A 5 1.10 8.35 -5.43
N ILE A 6 -0.05 7.67 -5.39
CA ILE A 6 -0.74 7.38 -4.11
C ILE A 6 0.13 6.52 -3.18
N SER A 7 0.86 5.58 -3.78
CA SER A 7 1.76 4.67 -3.04
C SER A 7 3.11 5.29 -2.72
N TRP A 8 3.47 6.38 -3.40
CA TRP A 8 4.76 7.04 -3.27
C TRP A 8 4.82 7.78 -1.95
N PHE A 9 5.88 7.57 -1.18
CA PHE A 9 6.14 8.27 0.06
C PHE A 9 7.05 9.48 -0.17
N PRO A 10 6.62 10.71 0.19
CA PRO A 10 7.51 11.84 0.10
C PRO A 10 8.67 11.65 1.10
N PRO A 11 9.87 12.17 0.80
CA PRO A 11 10.90 12.22 1.82
C PRO A 11 10.36 13.00 3.04
N LEU A 12 10.84 12.62 4.23
CA LEU A 12 10.39 13.20 5.50
C LEU A 12 11.61 13.85 6.13
N GLU A 13 11.41 15.04 6.64
CA GLU A 13 12.32 15.75 7.50
C GLU A 13 11.73 15.85 8.91
N LEU A 14 12.58 16.14 9.89
CA LEU A 14 12.12 16.51 11.22
C LEU A 14 11.68 17.97 11.21
N LYS A 15 10.58 18.25 11.91
CA LYS A 15 10.05 19.60 12.10
C LYS A 15 11.02 20.41 12.96
N GLY A 16 11.84 21.23 12.30
CA GLY A 16 12.85 22.07 12.96
C GLY A 16 13.92 21.28 13.72
N GLU A 17 14.75 22.00 14.49
CA GLU A 17 15.55 21.35 15.52
C GLU A 17 14.60 20.92 16.63
N LEU A 18 14.41 19.59 16.78
CA LEU A 18 13.81 19.04 18.01
C LEU A 18 14.53 19.69 19.19
N PRO A 19 13.81 20.07 20.27
CA PRO A 19 14.43 20.75 21.41
C PRO A 19 15.66 19.95 21.83
N SER A 20 16.83 20.52 21.57
CA SER A 20 18.07 19.97 22.09
C SER A 20 17.97 20.14 23.59
N PHE A 21 17.95 19.00 24.27
CA PHE A 21 18.32 19.01 25.67
C PHE A 21 19.73 19.64 25.74
N ASP A 22 19.89 20.67 26.58
CA ASP A 22 21.12 21.46 26.72
C ASP A 22 22.36 20.59 26.48
N GLU A 23 23.30 21.04 25.64
CA GLU A 23 24.58 20.36 25.32
C GLU A 23 25.44 20.01 26.56
N SER A 24 24.95 20.29 27.78
CA SER A 24 25.56 19.97 29.06
C SER A 24 25.21 18.59 29.61
N TYR A 25 24.69 17.64 28.83
CA TYR A 25 24.68 16.23 29.24
C TYR A 25 26.10 15.68 29.12
N THR A 26 26.92 16.02 30.11
CA THR A 26 28.13 15.29 30.50
C THR A 26 27.84 13.79 30.38
N GLU A 27 28.73 13.01 29.75
CA GLU A 27 28.66 11.55 29.68
C GLU A 27 28.17 11.02 31.04
N LEU A 28 26.95 10.48 31.05
CA LEU A 28 26.32 10.04 32.29
C LEU A 28 27.18 8.92 32.88
N GLU A 29 27.56 9.06 34.15
CA GLU A 29 28.34 8.03 34.83
C GLU A 29 27.56 6.72 34.79
N LYS A 30 28.24 5.63 34.40
CA LYS A 30 27.65 4.32 34.06
C LYS A 30 26.85 3.67 35.21
N ASP A 31 27.00 4.17 36.43
CA ASP A 31 26.31 3.68 37.63
C ASP A 31 25.32 4.70 38.21
N SER A 32 25.14 5.85 37.56
CA SER A 32 24.16 6.83 38.02
C SER A 32 22.73 6.27 37.89
N PRO A 33 21.81 6.59 38.83
CA PRO A 33 20.41 6.17 38.74
C PRO A 33 19.76 6.58 37.41
N THR A 34 20.12 7.75 36.89
CA THR A 34 19.65 8.27 35.60
C THR A 34 20.13 7.41 34.44
N PHE A 35 21.41 6.98 34.44
CA PHE A 35 21.95 6.08 33.42
C PHE A 35 21.23 4.72 33.43
N LEU A 36 21.00 4.16 34.62
CA LEU A 36 20.30 2.87 34.75
C LEU A 36 18.86 2.93 34.24
N VAL A 37 18.13 4.00 34.55
CA VAL A 37 16.78 4.23 34.03
C VAL A 37 16.80 4.37 32.51
N LEU A 38 17.72 5.19 31.98
CA LEU A 38 17.81 5.43 30.54
C LEU A 38 18.21 4.16 29.76
N MET A 39 19.09 3.33 30.32
CA MET A 39 19.47 2.04 29.74
C MET A 39 18.28 1.08 29.69
N GLU A 40 17.46 1.03 30.74
CA GLU A 40 16.27 0.18 30.76
C GLU A 40 15.21 0.68 29.76
N GLU A 41 15.01 1.99 29.63
CA GLU A 41 14.13 2.56 28.59
C GLU A 41 14.65 2.26 27.18
N HIS A 42 15.94 2.44 26.91
CA HIS A 42 16.56 2.06 25.64
C HIS A 42 16.32 0.58 25.30
N LYS A 43 16.46 -0.31 26.29
CA LYS A 43 16.18 -1.74 26.13
C LYS A 43 14.72 -2.02 25.80
N LYS A 44 13.76 -1.35 26.46
CA LYS A 44 12.33 -1.46 26.15
C LYS A 44 12.04 -1.02 24.72
N VAL A 45 12.60 0.12 24.29
CA VAL A 45 12.38 0.65 22.94
C VAL A 45 13.00 -0.27 21.87
N THR A 46 14.19 -0.81 22.13
CA THR A 46 14.83 -1.80 21.24
C THR A 46 13.98 -3.08 21.13
N GLN A 47 13.42 -3.56 22.25
CA GLN A 47 12.50 -4.70 22.25
C GLN A 47 11.22 -4.40 21.48
N GLU A 48 10.67 -3.19 21.60
CA GLU A 48 9.52 -2.77 20.80
C GLU A 48 9.85 -2.78 19.31
N ILE A 49 10.96 -2.18 18.87
CA ILE A 49 11.38 -2.18 17.46
C ILE A 49 11.46 -3.61 16.92
N LYS A 50 12.09 -4.52 17.67
CA LYS A 50 12.20 -5.93 17.28
C LYS A 50 10.83 -6.60 17.16
N MET A 51 9.95 -6.39 18.13
CA MET A 51 8.58 -6.91 18.11
C MET A 51 7.78 -6.36 16.91
N ARG A 52 7.95 -5.08 16.56
CA ARG A 52 7.29 -4.48 15.38
C ARG A 52 7.79 -5.11 14.07
N GLN A 53 9.09 -5.42 13.97
CA GLN A 53 9.67 -6.12 12.82
C GLN A 53 9.15 -7.55 12.69
N GLU A 54 9.06 -8.29 13.81
CA GLU A 54 8.45 -9.63 13.83
C GLU A 54 7.00 -9.59 13.34
N TRP A 55 6.22 -8.59 13.77
CA TRP A 55 4.85 -8.40 13.29
C TRP A 55 4.75 -8.00 11.82
N GLU A 56 5.67 -7.16 11.33
CA GLU A 56 5.77 -6.85 9.90
C GLU A 56 5.97 -8.13 9.08
N ASP A 57 6.92 -8.98 9.48
CA ASP A 57 7.18 -10.25 8.83
C ASP A 57 5.95 -11.17 8.89
N ASP A 58 5.30 -11.30 10.05
CA ASP A 58 4.08 -12.11 10.19
C ASP A 58 2.96 -11.64 9.26
N TRP A 59 2.73 -10.32 9.18
CA TRP A 59 1.75 -9.74 8.26
C TRP A 59 2.11 -9.97 6.80
N PHE A 60 3.40 -9.87 6.45
CA PHE A 60 3.89 -10.20 5.12
C PHE A 60 3.61 -11.65 4.76
N HIS A 61 3.91 -12.61 5.62
CA HIS A 61 3.60 -14.02 5.40
C HIS A 61 2.08 -14.26 5.26
N ASN A 62 1.28 -13.64 6.12
CA ASN A 62 -0.18 -13.71 6.07
C ASN A 62 -0.73 -13.16 4.75
N LYS A 63 -0.10 -12.14 4.17
CA LYS A 63 -0.46 -11.61 2.84
C LYS A 63 -0.34 -12.69 1.77
N PHE A 64 0.79 -13.39 1.71
CA PHE A 64 1.00 -14.45 0.73
C PHE A 64 0.05 -15.62 0.96
N LEU A 65 -0.25 -15.95 2.22
CA LEU A 65 -1.19 -17.01 2.53
C LEU A 65 -2.62 -16.62 2.10
N LEU A 66 -3.12 -15.46 2.53
CA LEU A 66 -4.50 -15.05 2.27
C LEU A 66 -4.75 -14.67 0.81
N ALA A 67 -3.90 -13.82 0.23
CA ALA A 67 -4.02 -13.43 -1.17
C ALA A 67 -3.65 -14.61 -2.09
N GLY A 68 -2.64 -15.40 -1.72
CA GLY A 68 -2.22 -16.57 -2.48
C GLY A 68 -3.28 -17.67 -2.51
N ILE A 69 -3.97 -17.96 -1.40
CA ILE A 69 -5.10 -18.92 -1.39
C ILE A 69 -6.23 -18.42 -2.30
N LEU A 70 -6.54 -17.13 -2.29
CA LEU A 70 -7.59 -16.57 -3.15
C LEU A 70 -7.19 -16.62 -4.63
N ILE A 71 -5.93 -16.31 -4.96
CA ILE A 71 -5.41 -16.40 -6.33
C ILE A 71 -5.33 -17.86 -6.77
N LEU A 72 -4.86 -18.77 -5.91
CA LEU A 72 -4.75 -20.19 -6.22
C LEU A 72 -6.14 -20.81 -6.38
N GLY A 73 -7.10 -20.43 -5.54
CA GLY A 73 -8.51 -20.80 -5.70
C GLY A 73 -9.09 -20.27 -7.01
N PHE A 74 -8.76 -19.04 -7.40
CA PHE A 74 -9.15 -18.47 -8.69
C PHE A 74 -8.53 -19.23 -9.87
N VAL A 75 -7.21 -19.48 -9.82
CA VAL A 75 -6.47 -20.22 -10.83
C VAL A 75 -6.97 -21.65 -10.93
N ALA A 76 -7.24 -22.31 -9.81
CA ALA A 76 -7.87 -23.64 -9.77
C ALA A 76 -9.26 -23.61 -10.37
N TYR A 77 -10.13 -22.67 -9.98
CA TYR A 77 -11.47 -22.53 -10.55
C TYR A 77 -11.45 -22.30 -12.08
N VAL A 78 -10.46 -21.56 -12.58
CA VAL A 78 -10.32 -21.20 -14.00
C VAL A 78 -9.63 -22.30 -14.83
N LEU A 79 -8.54 -22.89 -14.31
CA LEU A 79 -7.73 -23.91 -14.99
C LEU A 79 -8.23 -25.34 -14.76
N MET A 80 -9.06 -25.57 -13.74
CA MET A 80 -9.78 -26.82 -13.56
C MET A 80 -11.24 -26.65 -14.02
N PRO A 81 -11.51 -26.59 -15.34
CA PRO A 81 -12.81 -27.01 -15.84
C PRO A 81 -12.85 -28.54 -15.72
N PHE A 82 -12.83 -29.03 -14.48
CA PHE A 82 -12.69 -30.44 -14.14
C PHE A 82 -14.02 -31.13 -14.51
N GLU A 83 -14.04 -31.74 -15.69
CA GLU A 83 -14.37 -33.16 -15.99
C GLU A 83 -15.60 -33.84 -15.36
N TRP A 84 -16.36 -33.19 -14.49
CA TRP A 84 -17.58 -33.74 -13.88
C TRP A 84 -18.70 -33.90 -14.90
N GLU A 85 -18.74 -33.03 -15.92
CA GLU A 85 -19.75 -33.08 -16.96
C GLU A 85 -19.45 -34.19 -18.00
N SER A 86 -18.19 -34.62 -18.13
CA SER A 86 -17.78 -35.80 -18.90
C SER A 86 -17.93 -37.12 -18.14
N LEU A 87 -18.12 -37.09 -16.82
CA LEU A 87 -18.36 -38.27 -15.98
C LEU A 87 -19.85 -38.64 -15.85
N LYS A 88 -20.78 -37.84 -16.40
CA LYS A 88 -22.20 -38.21 -16.47
C LYS A 88 -22.44 -39.17 -17.65
N PRO A 89 -22.78 -40.45 -17.40
CA PRO A 89 -23.11 -41.37 -18.47
C PRO A 89 -24.40 -40.88 -19.16
N GLY A 90 -24.30 -40.46 -20.43
CA GLY A 90 -25.46 -40.13 -21.28
C GLY A 90 -25.48 -38.74 -21.93
N ASN A 91 -24.61 -37.80 -21.54
CA ASN A 91 -24.55 -36.50 -22.20
C ASN A 91 -23.61 -36.54 -23.42
N LYS A 92 -24.18 -36.43 -24.62
CA LYS A 92 -23.40 -36.20 -25.85
C LYS A 92 -22.74 -34.82 -25.75
N PRO A 93 -21.42 -34.71 -25.96
CA PRO A 93 -20.74 -33.42 -25.93
C PRO A 93 -21.30 -32.51 -27.03
N ASN A 94 -21.71 -31.30 -26.64
CA ASN A 94 -22.27 -30.30 -27.53
C ASN A 94 -21.19 -29.89 -28.56
N PRO A 95 -21.46 -29.88 -29.88
CA PRO A 95 -20.45 -29.69 -30.93
C PRO A 95 -19.82 -28.28 -30.99
N GLN A 96 -20.28 -27.31 -30.19
CA GLN A 96 -19.54 -26.05 -29.97
C GLN A 96 -18.26 -26.21 -29.12
N THR A 97 -17.95 -27.43 -28.69
CA THR A 97 -16.78 -27.77 -27.86
C THR A 97 -15.68 -28.52 -28.64
N ARG A 98 -15.58 -28.33 -29.96
CA ARG A 98 -14.46 -28.81 -30.80
C ARG A 98 -13.96 -27.59 -31.59
N LEU A 99 -12.67 -27.25 -31.71
CA LEU A 99 -11.46 -28.06 -31.80
C LEU A 99 -10.26 -27.10 -31.83
N ILE A 100 -9.16 -27.45 -31.16
CA ILE A 100 -7.74 -27.13 -31.46
C ILE A 100 -6.93 -28.13 -30.61
N SER A 101 -6.05 -28.83 -31.27
CA SER A 101 -5.21 -29.90 -30.76
C SER A 101 -4.06 -29.44 -29.86
N ASP A 102 -3.95 -28.17 -29.46
CA ASP A 102 -2.73 -27.65 -28.83
C ASP A 102 -3.05 -26.59 -27.77
N GLY A 103 -2.78 -26.90 -26.50
CA GLY A 103 -2.76 -25.90 -25.42
C GLY A 103 -4.08 -25.72 -24.66
N VAL A 104 -3.94 -25.56 -23.34
CA VAL A 104 -4.99 -25.46 -22.33
C VAL A 104 -6.11 -24.47 -22.70
N TYR A 105 -7.36 -24.96 -22.80
CA TYR A 105 -8.53 -24.12 -23.05
C TYR A 105 -9.06 -23.47 -21.78
N LEU A 106 -8.74 -22.20 -21.62
CA LEU A 106 -9.48 -21.34 -20.71
C LEU A 106 -10.75 -20.88 -21.43
N LYS A 107 -11.94 -21.36 -21.03
CA LYS A 107 -13.20 -20.77 -21.48
C LYS A 107 -13.20 -19.30 -21.04
N PRO A 108 -13.15 -18.32 -21.98
CA PRO A 108 -13.12 -16.90 -21.61
C PRO A 108 -14.27 -16.52 -20.67
N GLU A 109 -15.44 -17.15 -20.88
CA GLU A 109 -16.66 -16.96 -20.08
C GLU A 109 -16.49 -17.26 -18.58
N LEU A 110 -15.57 -18.14 -18.18
CA LEU A 110 -15.31 -18.44 -16.77
C LEU A 110 -14.47 -17.36 -16.10
N ILE A 111 -13.55 -16.74 -16.84
CA ILE A 111 -12.64 -15.69 -16.37
C ILE A 111 -13.37 -14.35 -16.32
N PHE A 112 -14.21 -14.07 -17.32
CA PHE A 112 -14.92 -12.80 -17.46
C PHE A 112 -16.32 -12.88 -16.85
N ASN A 113 -16.40 -13.26 -15.57
CA ASN A 113 -17.67 -13.31 -14.84
C ASN A 113 -17.67 -12.44 -13.57
N THR A 114 -18.87 -12.10 -13.10
CA THR A 114 -19.07 -11.27 -11.90
C THR A 114 -18.44 -11.88 -10.63
N PRO A 115 -18.57 -13.19 -10.35
CA PRO A 115 -17.96 -13.81 -9.17
C PRO A 115 -16.43 -13.68 -9.15
N THR A 116 -15.75 -13.94 -10.27
CA THR A 116 -14.30 -13.77 -10.39
C THR A 116 -13.87 -12.35 -10.03
N CYS A 117 -14.58 -11.36 -10.60
CA CYS A 117 -14.29 -9.95 -10.34
C CYS A 117 -14.45 -9.62 -8.85
N LEU A 118 -15.47 -10.19 -8.18
CA LEU A 118 -15.68 -10.00 -6.75
C LEU A 118 -14.61 -10.69 -5.88
N THR A 119 -14.18 -11.89 -6.24
CA THR A 119 -13.08 -12.59 -5.55
C THR A 119 -11.78 -11.80 -5.64
N LEU A 120 -11.46 -11.26 -6.81
CA LEU A 120 -10.28 -10.40 -6.99
C LEU A 120 -10.41 -9.06 -6.27
N ALA A 121 -11.61 -8.48 -6.21
CA ALA A 121 -11.88 -7.29 -5.40
C ALA A 121 -11.58 -7.57 -3.91
N LEU A 122 -12.05 -8.71 -3.40
CA LEU A 122 -11.81 -9.12 -2.02
C LEU A 122 -10.32 -9.38 -1.76
N ALA A 123 -9.63 -10.11 -2.66
CA ALA A 123 -8.20 -10.34 -2.55
C ALA A 123 -7.41 -9.03 -2.56
N CYS A 124 -7.79 -8.07 -3.42
CA CYS A 124 -7.18 -6.75 -3.46
C CYS A 124 -7.43 -5.96 -2.16
N ALA A 125 -8.64 -5.98 -1.63
CA ALA A 125 -8.99 -5.29 -0.38
C ALA A 125 -8.22 -5.86 0.82
N ILE A 126 -8.15 -7.18 0.95
CA ILE A 126 -7.34 -7.84 1.99
C ILE A 126 -5.86 -7.47 1.83
N SER A 127 -5.35 -7.53 0.60
CA SER A 127 -3.96 -7.19 0.32
C SER A 127 -3.63 -5.74 0.71
N LEU A 128 -4.55 -4.80 0.46
CA LEU A 128 -4.44 -3.39 0.86
C LEU A 128 -4.49 -3.23 2.38
N ILE A 129 -5.42 -3.92 3.08
CA ILE A 129 -5.51 -3.86 4.54
C ILE A 129 -4.21 -4.34 5.19
N ILE A 130 -3.61 -5.41 4.67
CA ILE A 130 -2.34 -5.92 5.19
C ILE A 130 -1.20 -4.92 4.94
N ASP A 131 -1.16 -4.25 3.78
CA ASP A 131 -0.19 -3.17 3.52
C ASP A 131 -0.33 -2.03 4.53
N ILE A 132 -1.55 -1.67 4.94
CA ILE A 132 -1.79 -0.66 5.98
C ILE A 132 -1.18 -1.09 7.33
N HIS A 133 -1.32 -2.36 7.72
CA HIS A 133 -0.77 -2.87 8.98
C HIS A 133 0.76 -2.88 8.97
N ILE A 134 1.36 -3.42 7.91
CA ILE A 134 2.82 -3.39 7.70
C ILE A 134 3.36 -1.96 7.85
N ARG A 135 2.73 -1.00 7.18
CA ARG A 135 3.13 0.41 7.24
C ARG A 135 3.02 1.02 8.64
N THR A 136 1.99 0.66 9.39
CA THR A 136 1.80 1.13 10.76
C THR A 136 2.93 0.64 11.67
N HIS A 137 3.36 -0.61 11.50
CA HIS A 137 4.49 -1.18 12.26
C HIS A 137 5.82 -0.51 11.91
N ILE A 138 6.09 -0.28 10.62
CA ILE A 138 7.28 0.44 10.16
C ILE A 138 7.31 1.87 10.74
N SER A 139 6.19 2.60 10.69
CA SER A 139 6.10 3.96 11.23
C SER A 139 6.35 4.00 12.75
N ALA A 140 5.80 3.04 13.50
CA ALA A 140 6.04 2.94 14.93
C ALA A 140 7.52 2.63 15.25
N ALA A 141 8.13 1.71 14.51
CA ALA A 141 9.55 1.39 14.66
C ALA A 141 10.46 2.59 14.34
N ALA A 142 10.11 3.39 13.31
CA ALA A 142 10.85 4.60 12.96
C ALA A 142 10.74 5.68 14.04
N GLN A 143 9.56 5.87 14.66
CA GLN A 143 9.37 6.79 15.78
C GLN A 143 10.17 6.37 17.02
N ALA A 144 10.12 5.08 17.36
CA ALA A 144 10.91 4.48 18.43
C ALA A 144 12.41 4.70 18.18
N GLY A 145 12.85 4.51 16.93
CA GLY A 145 14.23 4.75 16.53
C GLY A 145 14.66 6.21 16.65
N LEU A 146 13.81 7.16 16.25
CA LEU A 146 14.08 8.58 16.49
C LEU A 146 14.23 8.88 17.98
N TRP A 147 13.37 8.31 18.82
CA TRP A 147 13.47 8.50 20.27
C TRP A 147 14.84 8.05 20.79
N ILE A 148 15.35 6.90 20.34
CA ILE A 148 16.71 6.44 20.68
C ILE A 148 17.76 7.45 20.23
N LYS A 149 17.69 7.90 18.97
CA LYS A 149 18.63 8.87 18.43
C LYS A 149 18.71 10.15 19.27
N TYR A 150 17.57 10.70 19.67
CA TYR A 150 17.51 12.00 20.34
C TYR A 150 17.64 11.97 21.86
N HIS A 151 17.25 10.87 22.51
CA HIS A 151 17.22 10.80 23.98
C HIS A 151 18.25 9.85 24.57
N VAL A 152 18.82 8.96 23.76
CA VAL A 152 19.73 7.91 24.23
C VAL A 152 21.12 8.15 23.64
N GLU A 153 21.25 8.24 22.32
CA GLU A 153 22.57 8.19 21.66
C GLU A 153 23.56 9.25 22.16
N ASP A 154 23.17 10.52 22.26
CA ASP A 154 24.07 11.58 22.74
C ASP A 154 24.61 11.30 24.15
N THR A 155 23.81 10.64 24.99
CA THR A 155 24.19 10.27 26.36
C THR A 155 25.15 9.07 26.41
N PHE A 156 24.98 8.07 25.55
CA PHE A 156 25.78 6.82 25.58
C PHE A 156 27.01 6.86 24.68
N LEU A 157 26.92 7.57 23.56
CA LEU A 157 27.88 7.51 22.46
C LEU A 157 28.70 8.81 22.36
N GLY A 158 28.18 9.91 22.91
CA GLY A 158 28.73 11.26 22.76
C GLY A 158 28.38 11.84 21.39
N SER A 159 28.15 13.16 21.34
CA SER A 159 27.52 13.88 20.22
C SER A 159 28.25 13.84 18.87
N ASN A 160 29.41 13.16 18.75
CA ASN A 160 30.28 13.24 17.58
C ASN A 160 30.91 11.88 17.14
N LYS A 161 30.36 10.73 17.52
CA LYS A 161 30.91 9.44 17.08
C LYS A 161 30.30 8.96 15.76
N CYS A 162 31.16 8.90 14.75
CA CYS A 162 30.92 8.25 13.46
C CYS A 162 30.80 6.73 13.59
N TYR A 163 29.82 6.13 12.93
CA TYR A 163 29.68 4.66 12.85
C TYR A 163 29.92 4.16 11.42
N PRO A 164 31.02 3.42 11.17
CA PRO A 164 31.38 2.96 9.83
C PRO A 164 30.55 1.76 9.33
N GLU A 165 29.86 1.04 10.21
CA GLU A 165 29.02 -0.11 9.84
C GLU A 165 27.62 0.00 10.45
N LEU A 166 26.73 0.73 9.77
CA LEU A 166 25.30 0.74 10.10
C LEU A 166 24.61 -0.41 9.37
N LYS A 167 23.83 -1.23 10.08
CA LYS A 167 23.05 -2.34 9.48
C LYS A 167 21.60 -2.26 9.95
N GLY A 168 20.65 -2.38 9.01
CA GLY A 168 19.22 -2.38 9.34
C GLY A 168 18.62 -1.00 9.59
N TRP A 169 17.64 -0.90 10.50
CA TRP A 169 16.87 0.33 10.76
C TRP A 169 17.71 1.54 11.19
N GLU A 170 18.91 1.31 11.74
CA GLU A 170 19.82 2.37 12.17
C GLU A 170 20.31 3.24 11.01
N THR A 171 20.33 2.69 9.78
CA THR A 171 20.64 3.44 8.55
C THR A 171 19.61 4.53 8.24
N PHE A 172 18.37 4.41 8.76
CA PHE A 172 17.35 5.46 8.67
C PHE A 172 17.72 6.70 9.51
N LEU A 173 18.46 6.49 10.60
CA LEU A 173 18.69 7.49 11.65
C LEU A 173 20.09 8.08 11.63
N ARG A 174 21.06 7.33 11.13
CA ARG A 174 22.48 7.67 11.21
C ARG A 174 23.07 7.70 9.81
N ASN A 175 23.97 8.64 9.54
CA ASN A 175 24.72 8.66 8.27
C ASN A 175 25.98 7.80 8.39
N SER A 176 26.29 7.06 7.33
CA SER A 176 27.60 6.41 7.15
C SER A 176 28.67 7.48 6.92
N CYS A 177 29.82 7.35 7.58
CA CYS A 177 30.92 8.31 7.50
C CYS A 177 31.82 8.07 6.28
N GLU A 178 31.23 7.90 5.10
CA GLU A 178 31.98 7.57 3.88
C GLU A 178 32.82 8.75 3.35
N ASN A 179 32.54 9.99 3.78
CA ASN A 179 33.16 11.21 3.24
C ASN A 179 33.95 12.05 4.25
N GLU A 180 34.35 11.49 5.39
CA GLU A 180 35.10 12.23 6.43
C GLU A 180 36.49 12.70 5.95
N HIS A 181 37.01 12.13 4.86
CA HIS A 181 38.29 12.54 4.25
C HIS A 181 38.34 13.99 3.75
N ASN A 182 37.20 14.67 3.57
CA ASN A 182 37.14 16.02 3.03
C ASN A 182 36.87 17.13 4.07
N GLY A 183 36.84 16.81 5.37
CA GLY A 183 36.61 17.81 6.42
C GLY A 183 35.19 18.41 6.46
N GLU A 184 34.29 17.95 5.59
CA GLU A 184 32.85 18.11 5.79
C GLU A 184 32.45 17.12 6.90
N GLY A 185 32.18 17.64 8.10
CA GLY A 185 31.65 16.83 9.21
C GLY A 185 30.44 16.01 8.77
N CYS A 186 30.11 14.96 9.52
CA CYS A 186 28.96 14.10 9.26
C CYS A 186 27.74 14.96 8.93
N LYS A 187 27.29 14.93 7.68
CA LYS A 187 25.99 15.54 7.34
C LYS A 187 24.97 14.92 8.30
N LYS A 188 24.13 15.73 8.97
CA LYS A 188 23.08 15.22 9.86
C LYS A 188 22.19 14.27 9.03
N GLY A 189 22.19 12.99 9.38
CA GLY A 189 21.52 11.95 8.62
C GLY A 189 20.05 11.79 8.94
N MET A 190 19.20 12.07 7.96
CA MET A 190 17.96 11.35 7.69
C MET A 190 17.89 11.10 6.18
N ASN A 191 18.95 10.50 5.62
CA ASN A 191 18.98 10.11 4.22
C ASN A 191 18.39 8.71 4.08
N THR A 192 17.08 8.62 4.15
CA THR A 192 16.47 7.71 3.20
C THR A 192 16.63 8.36 1.82
N ASP A 193 17.56 7.86 1.03
CA ASP A 193 17.62 8.19 -0.39
C ASP A 193 16.18 8.13 -0.97
N ALA A 194 15.81 9.11 -1.80
CA ALA A 194 14.54 9.09 -2.53
C ALA A 194 14.36 7.76 -3.27
N PHE A 195 15.45 7.15 -3.74
CA PHE A 195 15.46 5.83 -4.35
C PHE A 195 15.17 4.70 -3.36
N TYR A 196 15.74 4.75 -2.15
CA TYR A 196 15.44 3.79 -1.09
C TYR A 196 13.99 3.89 -0.63
N ARG A 197 13.42 5.10 -0.50
CA ARG A 197 11.97 5.26 -0.23
C ARG A 197 11.08 4.87 -1.41
N PHE A 198 11.57 5.04 -2.64
CA PHE A 198 10.87 4.58 -3.83
C PHE A 198 10.81 3.05 -3.92
N LEU A 199 11.89 2.38 -3.50
CA LEU A 199 11.99 0.92 -3.44
C LEU A 199 11.43 0.33 -2.13
N TRP A 200 11.29 1.13 -1.08
CA TRP A 200 10.65 0.70 0.16
C TRP A 200 9.20 0.37 -0.17
N PRO A 201 8.75 -0.88 -0.02
CA PRO A 201 7.49 -1.33 -0.59
C PRO A 201 6.33 -0.80 0.24
N HIS A 202 5.92 0.45 0.01
CA HIS A 202 4.75 1.04 0.66
C HIS A 202 3.47 0.30 0.25
N LEU A 203 3.43 -0.17 -0.99
CA LEU A 203 2.42 -1.09 -1.49
C LEU A 203 3.16 -2.24 -2.15
N HIS A 204 3.04 -3.45 -1.59
CA HIS A 204 3.73 -4.61 -2.14
C HIS A 204 3.35 -4.84 -3.60
N VAL A 205 4.32 -5.19 -4.45
CA VAL A 205 4.15 -5.47 -5.89
C VAL A 205 3.02 -6.49 -6.15
N LEU A 206 2.76 -7.39 -5.20
CA LEU A 206 1.62 -8.29 -5.26
C LEU A 206 0.26 -7.54 -5.26
N THR A 207 0.06 -6.55 -4.40
CA THR A 207 -1.18 -5.75 -4.36
C THR A 207 -1.39 -5.02 -5.68
N TRP A 208 -0.30 -4.48 -6.24
CA TRP A 208 -0.29 -3.84 -7.56
C TRP A 208 -0.79 -4.75 -8.66
N LEU A 209 -0.23 -5.95 -8.72
CA LEU A 209 -0.57 -6.94 -9.72
C LEU A 209 -2.04 -7.36 -9.59
N ILE A 210 -2.50 -7.63 -8.35
CA ILE A 210 -3.91 -7.98 -8.09
C ILE A 210 -4.84 -6.85 -8.52
N TYR A 211 -4.52 -5.59 -8.16
CA TYR A 211 -5.33 -4.44 -8.51
C TYR A 211 -5.45 -4.24 -10.02
N ILE A 212 -4.34 -4.36 -10.77
CA ILE A 212 -4.33 -4.22 -12.23
C ILE A 212 -5.19 -5.29 -12.89
N ILE A 213 -5.05 -6.56 -12.45
CA ILE A 213 -5.85 -7.68 -12.96
C ILE A 213 -7.33 -7.45 -12.64
N TYR A 214 -7.64 -7.07 -11.39
CA TYR A 214 -8.98 -6.75 -10.94
C TYR A 214 -9.64 -5.66 -11.80
N MET A 215 -8.98 -4.51 -11.97
CA MET A 215 -9.53 -3.38 -12.72
C MET A 215 -9.74 -3.74 -14.20
N THR A 216 -8.80 -4.48 -14.80
CA THR A 216 -8.91 -4.94 -16.18
C THR A 216 -10.15 -5.84 -16.37
N LEU A 217 -10.36 -6.78 -15.45
CA LEU A 217 -11.52 -7.66 -15.47
C LEU A 217 -12.82 -6.90 -15.19
N LEU A 218 -12.83 -6.00 -14.21
CA LEU A 218 -13.98 -5.15 -13.92
C LEU A 218 -14.43 -4.38 -15.16
N PHE A 219 -13.52 -3.70 -15.86
CA PHE A 219 -13.87 -2.94 -17.06
C PHE A 219 -14.44 -3.83 -18.16
N ARG A 220 -13.87 -5.02 -18.35
CA ARG A 220 -14.34 -5.97 -19.36
C ARG A 220 -15.74 -6.49 -19.05
N VAL A 221 -15.96 -7.02 -17.85
CA VAL A 221 -17.25 -7.55 -17.40
C VAL A 221 -18.33 -6.46 -17.38
N TRP A 222 -17.95 -5.25 -16.96
CA TRP A 222 -18.85 -4.10 -16.99
C TRP A 222 -19.27 -3.72 -18.41
N ARG A 223 -18.35 -3.74 -19.38
CA ARG A 223 -18.65 -3.44 -20.78
C ARG A 223 -19.56 -4.50 -21.40
N GLU A 224 -19.28 -5.78 -21.16
CA GLU A 224 -20.10 -6.89 -21.65
C GLU A 224 -21.56 -6.78 -21.13
N SER A 225 -21.74 -6.35 -19.87
CA SER A 225 -23.08 -6.11 -19.31
C SER A 225 -23.92 -5.07 -20.07
N LYS A 226 -23.30 -4.15 -20.81
CA LYS A 226 -24.01 -3.16 -21.66
C LYS A 226 -24.44 -3.77 -23.00
N ILE A 227 -23.64 -4.70 -23.55
CA ILE A 227 -23.95 -5.38 -24.81
C ILE A 227 -25.15 -6.31 -24.63
N ASP A 228 -25.26 -6.92 -23.45
CA ASP A 228 -26.35 -7.83 -23.08
C ASP A 228 -27.69 -7.13 -22.79
N GLU A 229 -27.76 -5.79 -22.76
CA GLU A 229 -29.01 -5.03 -22.54
C GLU A 229 -30.09 -5.33 -23.58
N GLY A 230 -29.72 -5.83 -24.76
CA GLY A 230 -30.66 -6.28 -25.78
C GLY A 230 -31.13 -7.73 -25.65
N LYS A 231 -30.51 -8.55 -24.79
CA LYS A 231 -30.73 -10.01 -24.71
C LYS A 231 -31.23 -10.49 -23.35
N ILE A 232 -30.90 -9.77 -22.28
CA ILE A 232 -31.19 -10.17 -20.89
C ILE A 232 -32.17 -9.17 -20.27
N SER A 233 -33.02 -9.65 -19.35
CA SER A 233 -33.91 -8.78 -18.57
C SER A 233 -33.12 -7.65 -17.87
N LYS A 234 -33.61 -6.41 -18.01
CA LYS A 234 -33.03 -5.21 -17.39
C LYS A 234 -32.80 -5.36 -15.88
N SER A 235 -33.64 -6.13 -15.19
CA SER A 235 -33.51 -6.39 -13.75
C SER A 235 -32.19 -7.10 -13.41
N LYS A 236 -31.86 -8.18 -14.14
CA LYS A 236 -30.63 -8.98 -13.91
C LYS A 236 -29.36 -8.18 -14.21
N ILE A 237 -29.41 -7.32 -15.22
CA ILE A 237 -28.28 -6.45 -15.58
C ILE A 237 -28.02 -5.42 -14.49
N ASN A 238 -29.10 -4.84 -13.94
CA ASN A 238 -28.97 -3.88 -12.85
C ASN A 238 -28.39 -4.52 -11.58
N GLU A 239 -28.81 -5.75 -11.26
CA GLU A 239 -28.25 -6.53 -10.15
C GLU A 239 -26.74 -6.80 -10.34
N ARG A 240 -26.33 -7.26 -11.53
CA ARG A 240 -24.90 -7.44 -11.85
C ARG A 240 -24.10 -6.15 -11.69
N LYS A 241 -24.60 -5.03 -12.19
CA LYS A 241 -23.95 -3.71 -12.05
C LYS A 241 -23.86 -3.27 -10.58
N LYS A 242 -24.85 -3.56 -9.75
CA LYS A 242 -24.79 -3.29 -8.30
C LYS A 242 -23.69 -4.11 -7.63
N ILE A 243 -23.57 -5.40 -7.93
CA ILE A 243 -22.53 -6.27 -7.36
C ILE A 243 -21.13 -5.80 -7.79
N LEU A 244 -20.95 -5.50 -9.08
CA LEU A 244 -19.68 -4.98 -9.59
C LEU A 244 -19.35 -3.61 -8.98
N GLY A 245 -20.35 -2.74 -8.80
CA GLY A 245 -20.20 -1.45 -8.11
C GLY A 245 -19.81 -1.62 -6.64
N PHE A 246 -20.39 -2.59 -5.94
CA PHE A 246 -19.98 -2.94 -4.59
C PHE A 246 -18.50 -3.38 -4.54
N GLY A 247 -18.08 -4.28 -5.43
CA GLY A 247 -16.67 -4.68 -5.54
C GLY A 247 -15.74 -3.50 -5.82
N PHE A 248 -16.17 -2.55 -6.65
CA PHE A 248 -15.43 -1.32 -6.93
C PHE A 248 -15.20 -0.49 -5.66
N PHE A 249 -16.24 -0.22 -4.89
CA PHE A 249 -16.10 0.53 -3.63
C PHE A 249 -15.31 -0.25 -2.57
N LEU A 250 -15.46 -1.58 -2.53
CA LEU A 250 -14.72 -2.45 -1.62
C LEU A 250 -13.20 -2.33 -1.80
N VAL A 251 -12.71 -2.10 -3.02
CA VAL A 251 -11.28 -1.90 -3.31
C VAL A 251 -10.85 -0.46 -3.07
N HIS A 252 -11.64 0.51 -3.52
CA HIS A 252 -11.21 1.90 -3.50
C HIS A 252 -11.29 2.54 -2.11
N PHE A 253 -12.18 2.06 -1.23
CA PHE A 253 -12.24 2.54 0.15
C PHE A 253 -10.93 2.23 0.92
N PRO A 254 -10.39 1.00 0.89
CA PRO A 254 -9.06 0.70 1.42
C PRO A 254 -7.93 1.50 0.75
N ILE A 255 -8.00 1.85 -0.55
CA ILE A 255 -6.99 2.71 -1.18
C ILE A 255 -6.99 4.11 -0.54
N VAL A 256 -8.18 4.69 -0.32
CA VAL A 256 -8.30 5.99 0.36
C VAL A 256 -7.79 5.91 1.79
N MET A 257 -8.14 4.85 2.52
CA MET A 257 -7.63 4.61 3.88
C MET A 257 -6.12 4.41 3.91
N PHE A 258 -5.57 3.70 2.94
CA PHE A 258 -4.12 3.53 2.77
C PHE A 258 -3.43 4.87 2.50
N ALA A 259 -4.01 5.72 1.63
CA ALA A 259 -3.49 7.05 1.38
C ALA A 259 -3.53 7.90 2.65
N TRP A 260 -4.61 7.84 3.42
CA TRP A 260 -4.73 8.58 4.67
C TRP A 260 -3.73 8.09 5.73
N VAL A 261 -3.85 6.83 6.18
CA VAL A 261 -2.99 6.26 7.23
C VAL A 261 -1.53 6.35 6.83
N GLY A 262 -1.28 6.12 5.55
CA GLY A 262 0.04 6.11 5.04
C GLY A 262 0.76 7.45 5.10
N HIS A 263 0.06 8.51 4.71
CA HIS A 263 0.63 9.84 4.60
C HIS A 263 0.35 10.70 5.83
N THR A 264 -0.25 10.12 6.86
CA THR A 264 -0.32 10.73 8.19
C THR A 264 1.01 10.49 8.88
N PHE A 265 1.78 11.55 9.05
CA PHE A 265 3.05 11.50 9.76
C PHE A 265 2.88 11.87 11.23
N PRO A 266 3.74 11.34 12.11
CA PRO A 266 3.82 11.82 13.49
C PRO A 266 4.14 13.32 13.48
N SER A 267 3.65 14.06 14.47
CA SER A 267 3.80 15.52 14.56
C SER A 267 5.25 16.04 14.56
N MET A 268 6.22 15.15 14.79
CA MET A 268 7.65 15.45 14.79
C MET A 268 8.25 15.51 13.38
N PHE A 269 7.53 15.01 12.37
CA PHE A 269 8.00 14.98 10.98
C PHE A 269 7.20 15.94 10.09
N GLU A 270 7.90 16.52 9.13
CA GLU A 270 7.33 17.26 8.00
C GLU A 270 7.66 16.52 6.70
N SER A 271 6.74 16.55 5.73
CA SER A 271 7.09 16.05 4.40
C SER A 271 7.99 17.05 3.71
N GLN A 272 9.13 16.59 3.20
CA GLN A 272 9.91 17.39 2.25
C GLN A 272 9.00 17.75 1.07
N SER A 273 9.15 19.00 0.65
CA SER A 273 8.52 19.56 -0.54
C SER A 273 8.65 18.63 -1.75
N TRP A 274 7.59 18.51 -2.54
CA TRP A 274 7.75 17.93 -3.88
C TRP A 274 8.79 18.77 -4.64
N PRO A 275 9.56 18.20 -5.59
CA PRO A 275 10.20 18.95 -6.68
C PRO A 275 9.34 20.04 -7.34
N TRP A 276 8.02 20.02 -7.16
CA TRP A 276 7.06 20.96 -7.74
C TRP A 276 6.43 21.94 -6.71
N GLY A 277 6.79 21.87 -5.42
CA GLY A 277 6.30 22.80 -4.40
C GLY A 277 6.40 22.31 -2.96
N GLU A 278 6.47 23.26 -2.03
CA GLU A 278 6.39 23.02 -0.59
C GLU A 278 4.97 22.64 -0.19
N PHE A 279 4.84 21.55 0.57
CA PHE A 279 3.57 21.17 1.17
C PHE A 279 3.57 21.62 2.63
N GLY A 280 2.60 22.45 3.00
CA GLY A 280 2.35 22.77 4.40
C GLY A 280 1.75 21.58 5.17
N ASP A 281 1.40 21.81 6.44
CA ASP A 281 0.66 20.85 7.27
C ASP A 281 -0.59 20.35 6.50
N GLY A 282 -0.70 19.03 6.29
CA GLY A 282 -1.82 18.40 5.55
C GLY A 282 -1.45 17.67 4.25
N ALA A 283 -0.20 17.20 4.10
CA ALA A 283 0.26 16.44 2.93
C ALA A 283 -0.67 15.24 2.59
N GLU A 284 -1.24 14.58 3.60
CA GLU A 284 -2.20 13.48 3.45
C GLU A 284 -3.43 13.86 2.61
N GLY A 285 -3.87 15.12 2.66
CA GLY A 285 -5.00 15.62 1.90
C GLY A 285 -4.80 15.50 0.39
N TYR A 286 -3.57 15.71 -0.11
CA TYR A 286 -3.24 15.57 -1.53
C TYR A 286 -3.32 14.12 -1.99
N TYR A 287 -2.85 13.17 -1.18
CA TYR A 287 -2.91 11.75 -1.53
C TYR A 287 -4.32 11.17 -1.44
N ILE A 288 -5.13 11.65 -0.48
CA ILE A 288 -6.57 11.39 -0.44
C ILE A 288 -7.23 11.95 -1.69
N MET A 289 -6.91 13.19 -2.09
CA MET A 289 -7.42 13.80 -3.31
C MET A 289 -7.02 12.99 -4.55
N LEU A 290 -5.77 12.55 -4.67
CA LEU A 290 -5.31 11.68 -5.77
C LEU A 290 -6.09 10.35 -5.80
N SER A 291 -6.42 9.79 -4.64
CA SER A 291 -7.25 8.59 -4.53
C SER A 291 -8.69 8.84 -5.00
N VAL A 292 -9.26 10.00 -4.65
CA VAL A 292 -10.57 10.44 -5.17
C VAL A 292 -10.53 10.66 -6.67
N VAL A 293 -9.47 11.28 -7.21
CA VAL A 293 -9.27 11.46 -8.65
C VAL A 293 -9.20 10.10 -9.36
N LEU A 294 -8.48 9.12 -8.80
CA LEU A 294 -8.44 7.75 -9.32
C LEU A 294 -9.84 7.12 -9.36
N ILE A 295 -10.63 7.27 -8.29
CA ILE A 295 -12.01 6.80 -8.22
C ILE A 295 -12.85 7.44 -9.34
N VAL A 296 -12.78 8.77 -9.48
CA VAL A 296 -13.56 9.51 -10.48
C VAL A 296 -13.19 9.09 -11.90
N ILE A 297 -11.90 8.95 -12.20
CA ILE A 297 -11.42 8.49 -13.51
C ILE A 297 -11.96 7.09 -13.79
N ASN A 298 -11.82 6.15 -12.85
CA ASN A 298 -12.32 4.79 -13.04
C ASN A 298 -13.84 4.75 -13.20
N LEU A 299 -14.59 5.56 -12.45
CA LEU A 299 -16.04 5.71 -12.62
C LEU A 299 -16.40 6.25 -14.00
N PHE A 300 -15.61 7.18 -14.55
CA PHE A 300 -15.80 7.69 -15.91
C PHE A 300 -15.63 6.60 -16.96
N TYR A 301 -14.64 5.71 -16.78
CA TYR A 301 -14.47 4.55 -17.66
C TYR A 301 -15.62 3.54 -17.55
N LEU A 302 -16.19 3.34 -16.36
CA LEU A 302 -17.34 2.44 -16.17
C LEU A 302 -18.62 3.03 -16.79
N ASN A 303 -18.89 4.32 -16.57
CA ASN A 303 -20.16 4.92 -16.98
C ASN A 303 -20.02 6.39 -17.43
N PRO A 304 -19.49 6.64 -18.63
CA PRO A 304 -19.26 8.01 -19.10
C PRO A 304 -20.57 8.80 -19.28
N ARG A 305 -21.64 8.14 -19.71
CA ARG A 305 -22.96 8.78 -19.93
C ARG A 305 -23.59 9.30 -18.63
N TRP A 306 -23.53 8.52 -17.55
CA TRP A 306 -24.11 8.92 -16.27
C TRP A 306 -23.45 10.17 -15.68
N ILE A 307 -22.12 10.29 -15.82
CA ILE A 307 -21.39 11.47 -15.35
C ILE A 307 -21.73 12.70 -16.19
N ILE A 308 -21.75 12.57 -17.52
CA ILE A 308 -22.13 13.67 -18.42
C ILE A 308 -23.55 14.16 -18.10
N GLU A 309 -24.51 13.25 -17.88
CA GLU A 309 -25.88 13.61 -17.50
C GLU A 309 -25.96 14.31 -16.14
N LYS A 310 -25.19 13.86 -15.13
CA LYS A 310 -25.13 14.48 -13.81
C LYS A 310 -24.50 15.88 -13.87
N LEU A 311 -23.40 16.05 -14.60
CA LEU A 311 -22.74 17.35 -14.78
C LEU A 311 -23.64 18.33 -15.54
N ALA A 312 -24.32 17.87 -16.60
CA ALA A 312 -25.30 18.68 -17.32
C ALA A 312 -26.48 19.12 -16.44
N LYS A 313 -26.92 18.26 -15.51
CA LYS A 313 -27.95 18.63 -14.52
C LYS A 313 -27.44 19.65 -13.50
N LEU A 314 -26.20 19.53 -13.03
CA LEU A 314 -25.60 20.48 -12.08
C LEU A 314 -25.38 21.85 -12.72
N ALA A 315 -24.95 21.89 -13.99
CA ALA A 315 -24.79 23.14 -14.73
C ALA A 315 -26.11 23.91 -14.89
N LYS A 316 -27.21 23.19 -15.15
CA LYS A 316 -28.57 23.77 -15.25
C LYS A 316 -29.19 24.24 -13.94
N VAL A 317 -28.65 23.83 -12.79
CA VAL A 317 -29.14 24.26 -11.47
C VAL A 317 -28.47 25.56 -11.01
N ASN A 318 -27.36 25.94 -11.64
CA ASN A 318 -26.60 27.16 -11.35
C ASN A 318 -26.86 28.29 -12.39
N GLU A 319 -27.75 28.08 -13.36
CA GLU A 319 -28.31 29.11 -14.26
C GLU A 319 -29.66 29.60 -13.72
#